data_AF-A0A167I565-F1
#
_entry.id   AF-A0A167I565-F1
#
_cell.length_a   1.000
_cell.length_b   1.000
_cell.length_c   1.000
_cell.angle_alpha   90.00
_cell.angle_beta   90.00
_cell.angle_gamma   90.00
#
_symmetry.space_group_name_H-M   'P 1'
#
loop_
_entity.id
_entity.type
_entity.pdbx_description
1 polymer ?
#
loop_
_entity_poly.entity_id
_entity_poly.type
_entity_poly.pdbx_seq_one_letter_code
_entity_poly.pdbx_strand_id
1 'polypeptide(L)'
;NYSDSLTAAMIDAVLDELPPLISESDMHVSQMAISFLTTLAKVYPSSLSKISGSILNELIGLVRSPLLQGGALSAMLEFFQALVVTGTSNLGYMDLLRMLTGPVYSQSTA
;
A
#
# COMPACT_ATOMS: atom_id res chain seq x y z
N ASN A 1 -26.32 6.99 -3.52
CA ASN A 1 -26.18 8.06 -2.53
C ASN A 1 -26.10 7.42 -1.15
N TYR A 2 -24.93 6.83 -0.83
CA TYR A 2 -24.71 5.97 0.35
C TYR A 2 -23.51 6.44 1.19
N SER A 3 -23.02 7.66 0.95
CA SER A 3 -21.84 8.21 1.63
C SER A 3 -22.00 8.17 3.15
N ASP A 4 -23.22 8.43 3.63
CA ASP A 4 -23.53 8.52 5.06
C ASP A 4 -23.70 7.13 5.71
N SER A 5 -23.75 6.07 4.90
CA SER A 5 -23.84 4.69 5.37
C SER A 5 -22.48 4.00 5.49
N LEU A 6 -21.40 4.64 5.02
CA LEU A 6 -20.05 4.07 5.10
C LEU A 6 -19.49 4.26 6.51
N THR A 7 -19.27 3.15 7.22
CA THR A 7 -18.73 3.16 8.57
C THR A 7 -17.26 2.75 8.60
N ALA A 8 -16.53 3.16 9.65
CA ALA A 8 -15.15 2.72 9.86
C ALA A 8 -15.02 1.18 9.89
N ALA A 9 -15.99 0.49 10.53
CA ALA A 9 -16.02 -0.96 10.58
C ALA A 9 -16.13 -1.63 9.20
N MET A 10 -16.85 -1.01 8.25
CA MET A 10 -16.93 -1.50 6.88
C MET A 10 -15.60 -1.33 6.15
N ILE A 11 -14.91 -0.20 6.35
CA ILE A 11 -13.56 0.01 5.81
C ILE A 11 -12.59 -1.00 6.40
N ASP A 12 -12.64 -1.21 7.71
CA ASP A 12 -11.78 -2.15 8.42
C ASP A 12 -11.96 -3.58 7.90
N ALA A 13 -13.20 -4.01 7.64
CA ALA A 13 -13.50 -5.30 7.05
C ALA A 13 -12.94 -5.43 5.63
N VAL A 14 -13.05 -4.39 4.80
CA VAL A 14 -12.46 -4.40 3.45
C VAL A 14 -10.93 -4.49 3.54
N LEU A 15 -10.30 -3.74 4.44
CA LEU A 15 -8.85 -3.76 4.64
C LEU A 15 -8.34 -5.14 5.05
N ASP A 16 -9.11 -5.89 5.83
CA ASP A 16 -8.75 -7.25 6.26
C ASP A 16 -8.72 -8.25 5.08
N GLU A 17 -9.47 -7.99 4.00
CA GLU A 17 -9.53 -8.82 2.79
C GLU A 17 -8.48 -8.45 1.72
N LEU A 18 -7.79 -7.31 1.85
CA LEU A 18 -6.85 -6.84 0.83
C LEU A 18 -5.51 -7.59 0.75
N PRO A 19 -4.88 -8.06 1.85
CA PRO A 19 -3.56 -8.70 1.76
C PRO A 19 -3.44 -9.80 0.71
N PRO A 20 -4.35 -10.80 0.62
CA PRO A 20 -4.25 -11.84 -0.40
C PRO A 20 -4.46 -11.33 -1.84
N LEU A 21 -5.03 -10.13 -2.03
CA LEU A 21 -5.23 -9.50 -3.34
C LEU A 21 -3.97 -8.78 -3.84
N ILE A 22 -3.02 -8.49 -2.96
CA ILE A 22 -1.74 -7.84 -3.29
C ILE A 22 -0.72 -8.94 -3.56
N SER A 23 -0.76 -9.49 -4.77
CA SER A 23 0.05 -10.65 -5.17
C SER A 23 0.43 -10.58 -6.64
N GLU A 24 1.62 -11.06 -6.97
CA GLU A 24 2.08 -11.17 -8.35
C GLU A 24 1.31 -12.22 -9.18
N SER A 25 0.48 -13.06 -8.53
CA SER A 25 -0.38 -14.04 -9.21
C SER A 25 -1.42 -13.40 -10.11
N ASP A 26 -1.94 -12.22 -9.73
CA ASP A 26 -2.82 -11.38 -10.55
C ASP A 26 -2.46 -9.90 -10.37
N MET A 27 -1.69 -9.39 -11.32
CA MET A 27 -1.18 -8.03 -11.28
C MET A 27 -2.28 -6.97 -11.49
N HIS A 28 -3.37 -7.32 -12.19
CA HIS A 28 -4.48 -6.40 -12.40
C HIS A 28 -5.32 -6.25 -11.13
N VAL A 29 -5.58 -7.34 -10.43
CA VAL A 29 -6.23 -7.30 -9.10
C VAL A 29 -5.38 -6.53 -8.11
N SER A 30 -4.06 -6.77 -8.09
CA SER A 30 -3.12 -6.00 -7.26
C SER A 30 -3.19 -4.50 -7.55
N GLN A 31 -3.18 -4.11 -8.83
CA GLN A 31 -3.32 -2.71 -9.23
C GLN A 31 -4.62 -2.08 -8.69
N MET A 32 -5.74 -2.80 -8.77
CA MET A 32 -7.03 -2.32 -8.28
C MET A 32 -7.04 -2.17 -6.75
N ALA A 33 -6.49 -3.15 -6.02
CA ALA A 33 -6.34 -3.08 -4.58
C ALA A 33 -5.48 -1.87 -4.16
N ILE A 34 -4.35 -1.65 -4.84
CA ILE A 34 -3.47 -0.50 -4.59
C ILE A 34 -4.18 0.82 -4.89
N SER A 35 -4.94 0.90 -5.99
CA SER A 35 -5.71 2.11 -6.34
C SER A 35 -6.80 2.43 -5.31
N PHE A 36 -7.43 1.40 -4.75
CA PHE A 36 -8.36 1.55 -3.62
C PHE A 36 -7.65 2.09 -2.38
N LEU A 37 -6.48 1.54 -2.03
CA LEU A 37 -5.66 2.04 -0.91
C LEU A 37 -5.24 3.50 -1.11
N THR A 38 -4.87 3.90 -2.33
CA THR A 38 -4.56 5.30 -2.67
C THR A 38 -5.76 6.21 -2.44
N THR A 39 -6.95 5.76 -2.84
CA THR A 39 -8.19 6.50 -2.60
C THR A 39 -8.42 6.65 -1.11
N LEU A 40 -8.29 5.56 -0.36
CA LEU A 40 -8.49 5.56 1.10
C LEU A 40 -7.50 6.47 1.82
N ALA A 41 -6.23 6.49 1.41
CA ALA A 41 -5.22 7.40 1.94
C ALA A 41 -5.57 8.87 1.71
N LYS A 42 -6.20 9.21 0.58
CA LYS A 42 -6.59 10.59 0.25
C LYS A 42 -7.87 11.02 0.96
N VAL A 43 -8.85 10.13 1.09
CA VAL A 43 -10.21 10.50 1.56
C VAL A 43 -10.50 10.11 3.01
N TYR A 44 -9.80 9.11 3.55
CA TYR A 44 -10.01 8.61 4.91
C TYR A 44 -8.69 8.22 5.62
N PRO A 45 -7.77 9.18 5.86
CA PRO A 45 -6.44 8.91 6.41
C PRO A 45 -6.43 8.23 7.78
N SER A 46 -7.51 8.34 8.57
CA SER A 46 -7.60 7.69 9.89
C SER A 46 -7.54 6.17 9.83
N SER A 47 -7.91 5.56 8.69
CA SER A 47 -7.82 4.11 8.47
C SER A 47 -6.40 3.59 8.20
N LEU A 48 -5.42 4.49 7.99
CA LEU A 48 -4.06 4.13 7.60
C LEU A 48 -3.28 3.40 8.70
N SER A 49 -3.73 3.50 9.96
CA SER A 49 -3.15 2.75 11.08
C SER A 49 -3.22 1.23 10.89
N LYS A 50 -4.20 0.72 10.14
CA LYS A 50 -4.27 -0.71 9.77
C LYS A 50 -3.35 -1.09 8.61
N ILE A 51 -2.98 -0.13 7.75
CA ILE A 51 -2.12 -0.39 6.58
C ILE A 51 -0.69 -0.75 6.98
N SER A 52 -0.17 -0.22 8.10
CA SER A 52 1.19 -0.49 8.58
C SER A 52 1.47 -1.97 8.94
N GLY A 53 0.46 -2.85 8.88
CA GLY A 53 0.59 -4.29 9.13
C GLY A 53 0.83 -5.12 7.87
N SER A 54 0.00 -6.16 7.68
CA SER A 54 0.11 -7.13 6.59
C SER A 54 0.09 -6.49 5.20
N ILE A 55 -0.76 -5.47 4.99
CA ILE A 55 -0.87 -4.76 3.71
C ILE A 55 0.48 -4.18 3.28
N LEU A 56 1.17 -3.45 4.17
CA LEU A 56 2.48 -2.88 3.84
C LEU A 56 3.52 -3.96 3.54
N ASN A 57 3.50 -5.08 4.26
CA ASN A 57 4.42 -6.19 4.00
C ASN A 57 4.20 -6.78 2.59
N GLU A 58 2.94 -7.00 2.18
CA GLU A 58 2.62 -7.50 0.84
C GLU A 58 3.02 -6.49 -0.24
N LEU A 59 2.78 -5.19 -0.03
CA LEU A 59 3.20 -4.14 -0.98
C LEU A 59 4.72 -4.13 -1.17
N ILE A 60 5.50 -4.21 -0.08
CA ILE A 60 6.96 -4.24 -0.13
C ILE A 60 7.48 -5.57 -0.69
N GLY A 61 6.75 -6.66 -0.53
CA GLY A 61 6.99 -7.91 -1.23
C GLY A 61 6.82 -7.74 -2.73
N LEU A 62 5.68 -7.17 -3.16
CA LEU A 62 5.33 -6.95 -4.55
C LEU A 62 6.30 -5.99 -5.26
N VAL A 63 6.86 -4.99 -4.55
CA VAL A 63 7.92 -4.11 -5.07
C VAL A 63 9.14 -4.89 -5.58
N ARG A 64 9.39 -6.09 -5.04
CA ARG A 64 10.52 -6.95 -5.45
C ARG A 64 10.15 -7.88 -6.59
N SER A 65 8.88 -7.93 -7.00
CA SER A 65 8.42 -8.78 -8.09
C SER A 65 8.96 -8.24 -9.42
N PRO A 66 9.58 -9.08 -10.26
CA PRO A 66 9.98 -8.68 -11.61
C PRO A 66 8.76 -8.40 -12.51
N LEU A 67 7.56 -8.79 -12.09
CA LEU A 67 6.31 -8.57 -12.82
C LEU A 67 5.68 -7.21 -12.53
N LEU A 68 6.18 -6.46 -11.53
CA LEU A 68 5.65 -5.15 -11.19
C LEU A 68 6.06 -4.11 -12.25
N GLN A 69 5.20 -3.91 -13.24
CA GLN A 69 5.41 -2.96 -14.33
C GLN A 69 4.10 -2.29 -14.75
N GLY A 70 4.20 -1.32 -15.66
CA GLY A 70 3.04 -0.67 -16.26
C GLY A 70 2.08 -0.07 -15.24
N GLY A 71 0.79 -0.38 -15.36
CA GLY A 71 -0.26 0.21 -14.52
C GLY A 71 -0.14 -0.14 -13.03
N ALA A 72 0.29 -1.35 -12.69
CA ALA A 72 0.50 -1.74 -11.29
C ALA A 72 1.66 -0.98 -10.63
N LEU A 73 2.75 -0.76 -11.37
CA LEU A 73 3.87 0.07 -10.90
C LEU A 73 3.43 1.52 -10.71
N SER A 74 2.68 2.09 -11.66
CA SER A 74 2.14 3.45 -11.52
C SER A 74 1.24 3.58 -10.30
N ALA A 75 0.31 2.63 -10.09
CA ALA A 75 -0.55 2.62 -8.90
C ALA A 75 0.25 2.54 -7.60
N MET A 76 1.31 1.72 -7.57
CA MET A 76 2.22 1.60 -6.42
C MET A 76 2.92 2.93 -6.10
N LEU A 77 3.42 3.63 -7.12
CA LEU A 77 4.06 4.94 -6.95
C LEU A 77 3.08 6.01 -6.46
N GLU A 78 1.87 6.05 -7.01
CA GLU A 78 0.82 6.96 -6.58
C GLU A 78 0.39 6.70 -5.12
N PHE A 79 0.33 5.42 -4.74
CA PHE A 79 0.03 5.02 -3.37
C PHE A 79 1.08 5.54 -2.39
N PHE A 80 2.38 5.30 -2.64
CA PHE A 80 3.44 5.78 -1.74
C PHE A 80 3.46 7.31 -1.65
N GLN A 81 3.24 8.02 -2.76
CA GLN A 81 3.12 9.47 -2.75
C GLN A 81 1.96 9.94 -1.87
N ALA A 82 0.78 9.35 -2.03
CA ALA A 82 -0.38 9.66 -1.21
C ALA A 82 -0.12 9.35 0.28
N LEU A 83 0.56 8.24 0.56
CA LEU A 83 0.85 7.80 1.91
C LEU A 83 1.78 8.78 2.65
N VAL A 84 2.85 9.24 2.00
CA VAL A 84 3.79 10.22 2.59
C VAL A 84 3.08 11.53 2.95
N VAL A 85 2.15 11.99 2.10
CA VAL A 85 1.39 13.23 2.33
C VAL A 85 0.49 13.14 3.58
N THR A 86 0.08 11.94 3.98
CA THR A 86 -0.81 11.76 5.15
C THR A 86 -0.12 12.07 6.48
N GLY A 87 1.22 12.07 6.52
CA GLY A 87 1.99 12.32 7.75
C GLY A 87 1.79 11.24 8.83
N THR A 88 1.34 10.04 8.45
CA THR A 88 1.12 8.93 9.38
C THR A 88 2.45 8.49 10.02
N SER A 89 2.46 8.37 11.35
CA SER A 89 3.66 7.93 12.09
C SER A 89 4.14 6.57 11.61
N ASN A 90 5.46 6.39 11.47
CA ASN A 90 6.13 5.20 10.92
C ASN A 90 5.87 4.91 9.42
N LEU A 91 5.11 5.75 8.73
CA LEU A 91 4.89 5.70 7.28
C LEU A 91 5.35 6.99 6.60
N GLY A 92 6.24 7.74 7.25
CA GLY A 92 6.84 8.95 6.71
C GLY A 92 7.81 8.65 5.56
N TYR A 93 8.21 9.70 4.86
CA TYR A 93 9.14 9.60 3.72
C TYR A 93 10.41 8.79 4.05
N MET A 94 11.09 9.11 5.16
CA MET A 94 12.35 8.45 5.52
C MET A 94 12.15 6.98 5.92
N ASP A 95 11.01 6.64 6.52
CA ASP A 95 10.70 5.26 6.90
C ASP A 95 10.44 4.40 5.67
N LEU A 96 9.63 4.91 4.73
CA LEU A 96 9.35 4.24 3.45
C LEU A 96 10.61 4.14 2.60
N LEU A 97 11.42 5.20 2.50
CA LEU A 97 12.67 5.18 1.76
C LEU A 97 13.62 4.11 2.30
N ARG A 98 13.77 4.02 3.64
CA ARG A 98 14.58 2.98 4.28
C ARG A 98 14.04 1.59 3.98
N MET A 99 12.72 1.41 4.02
CA MET A 99 12.07 0.12 3.76
C MET A 99 12.26 -0.35 2.31
N LEU A 100 12.15 0.57 1.35
CA LEU A 100 12.31 0.29 -0.09
C LEU A 100 13.77 0.06 -0.50
N THR A 101 14.71 0.81 0.10
CA THR A 101 16.13 0.74 -0.27
C THR A 101 16.94 -0.23 0.57
N GLY A 102 16.45 -0.61 1.76
CA GLY A 102 17.10 -1.55 2.68
C GLY A 102 17.54 -2.87 2.01
N PRO A 103 16.70 -3.52 1.18
CA PRO A 103 17.09 -4.73 0.45
C PRO A 103 18.28 -4.53 -0.50
N VAL A 104 18.46 -3.34 -1.08
CA VAL A 104 19.57 -3.05 -1.99
C VAL A 104 20.86 -2.84 -1.21
N TYR A 105 20.81 -2.06 -0.12
CA TYR A 105 22.00 -1.76 0.68
C TYR A 105 22.47 -2.95 1.53
N SER A 106 21.55 -3.82 1.98
CA SER A 106 21.91 -5.05 2.73
C SER A 106 22.61 -6.12 1.87
N GLN A 107 22.45 -6.07 0.54
CA GLN A 107 23.17 -6.95 -0.39
C GLN A 107 24.63 -6.51 -0.63
N SER A 108 25.01 -5.27 -0.29
CA SER A 108 26.39 -4.76 -0.46
C SER A 108 27.37 -5.20 0.65
N THR A 109 26.91 -5.93 1.66
CA THR A 109 27.75 -6.43 2.77
C THR A 109 28.08 -7.92 2.69
N ALA A 110 27.97 -8.53 1.50
CA ALA A 110 28.35 -9.93 1.25
C ALA A 110 29.59 -10.02 0.35
#